data_AF-A0A4Y9PNI9-F1
#
_entry.id   AF-A0A4Y9PNI9-F1
#
_cell.length_a   1.000
_cell.length_b   1.000
_cell.length_c   1.000
_cell.angle_alpha   90.00
_cell.angle_beta   90.00
_cell.angle_gamma   90.00
#
_symmetry.space_group_name_H-M   'P 1'
#
loop_
_entity.id
_entity.type
_entity.pdbx_description
1 polymer ?
#
loop_
_entity_poly.entity_id
_entity_poly.type
_entity_poly.pdbx_seq_one_letter_code
_entity_poly.pdbx_strand_id
1 'polypeptide(L)'
;MLRQAACETPPDLPESAPLAAKLVHGVYYAVLPEIRADIRAGRNSRRVGIAFDQIDARALVPLRLSRRERGRGIDYLVKLEATRGGVLA
;
A
#
# COMPACT_ATOMS: atom_id res chain seq x y z
N MET A 1 16.48 3.24 -10.29
CA MET A 1 15.92 4.51 -9.75
C MET A 1 14.41 4.41 -9.77
N LEU A 2 13.74 4.48 -8.62
CA LEU A 2 12.28 4.54 -8.55
C LEU A 2 11.86 5.99 -8.86
N ARG A 3 11.22 6.20 -10.01
CA ARG A 3 10.57 7.48 -10.34
C ARG A 3 9.39 7.68 -9.37
N GLN A 4 9.48 8.73 -8.57
CA GLN A 4 8.48 9.17 -7.60
C GLN A 4 7.15 9.43 -8.35
N ALA A 5 6.10 8.65 -8.05
CA ALA A 5 4.83 8.75 -8.75
C ALA A 5 3.86 9.66 -7.98
N ALA A 6 3.68 10.86 -8.56
CA ALA A 6 2.63 11.86 -8.41
C ALA A 6 1.30 11.40 -7.79
N CYS A 7 1.19 11.47 -6.46
CA CYS A 7 -0.08 11.78 -5.80
C CYS A 7 0.25 12.70 -4.64
N GLU A 8 -0.12 13.98 -4.74
CA GLU A 8 0.26 15.01 -3.77
C GLU A 8 -0.41 14.79 -2.41
N THR A 9 -1.54 14.05 -2.34
CA THR A 9 -2.15 13.61 -1.08
C THR A 9 -2.98 12.33 -1.30
N PRO A 10 -2.70 11.24 -0.59
CA PRO A 10 -3.55 10.04 -0.59
C PRO A 10 -4.98 10.36 -0.12
N PRO A 11 -6.03 9.73 -0.67
CA PRO A 11 -7.40 9.87 -0.15
C PRO A 11 -7.50 9.30 1.28
N ASP A 12 -8.27 9.95 2.13
CA ASP A 12 -8.38 9.52 3.52
C ASP A 12 -9.00 8.12 3.66
N LEU A 13 -8.41 7.35 4.57
CA LEU A 13 -8.99 6.08 5.01
C LEU A 13 -9.92 6.30 6.20
N PRO A 14 -10.93 5.42 6.40
CA PRO A 14 -11.71 5.42 7.62
C PRO A 14 -10.80 5.38 8.86
N GLU A 15 -11.13 6.12 9.91
CA GLU A 15 -10.35 6.11 11.15
C GLU A 15 -10.22 4.70 11.73
N SER A 16 -11.26 3.87 11.55
CA SER A 16 -11.33 2.47 11.94
C SER A 16 -10.50 1.51 11.07
N ALA A 17 -9.85 2.00 10.00
CA ALA A 17 -9.02 1.17 9.15
C ALA A 17 -7.85 0.58 9.96
N PRO A 18 -7.56 -0.73 9.83
CA PRO A 18 -6.44 -1.36 10.50
C PRO A 18 -5.11 -0.68 10.15
N LEU A 19 -4.17 -0.63 11.10
CA LEU A 19 -2.85 -0.02 10.88
C LEU A 19 -2.16 -0.59 9.64
N ALA A 20 -2.22 -1.91 9.43
CA ALA A 20 -1.66 -2.55 8.24
C ALA A 20 -2.26 -2.00 6.93
N ALA A 21 -3.56 -1.69 6.89
CA ALA A 21 -4.20 -1.09 5.72
C ALA A 21 -3.74 0.35 5.51
N LYS A 22 -3.65 1.14 6.58
CA LYS A 22 -3.13 2.53 6.53
C LYS A 22 -1.71 2.59 5.98
N LEU A 23 -0.84 1.70 6.44
CA LEU A 23 0.54 1.61 5.98
C LEU A 23 0.63 1.14 4.52
N VAL A 24 -0.16 0.12 4.15
CA VAL A 24 -0.21 -0.35 2.75
C VAL A 24 -0.70 0.75 1.81
N HIS A 25 -1.67 1.55 2.24
CA HIS A 25 -2.22 2.66 1.48
C HIS A 25 -1.20 3.79 1.30
N GLY A 26 -0.45 4.15 2.35
CA GLY A 26 0.68 5.07 2.20
C GLY A 26 1.72 4.56 1.21
N VAL A 27 2.05 3.26 1.27
CA VAL A 27 2.96 2.62 0.31
C VAL A 27 2.40 2.64 -1.11
N TYR A 28 1.11 2.36 -1.29
CA TYR A 28 0.44 2.36 -2.60
C TYR A 28 0.69 3.68 -3.35
N TYR A 29 0.58 4.82 -2.69
CA TYR A 29 0.85 6.12 -3.31
C TYR A 29 2.34 6.45 -3.45
N ALA A 30 3.23 5.78 -2.71
CA ALA A 30 4.68 5.98 -2.79
C ALA A 30 5.40 5.11 -3.85
N VAL A 31 4.74 4.09 -4.41
CA VAL A 31 5.36 3.11 -5.33
C VAL A 31 5.01 3.34 -6.80
N LEU A 32 5.73 2.64 -7.69
CA LEU A 32 5.50 2.65 -9.13
C LEU A 32 4.11 2.09 -9.52
N PRO A 33 3.55 2.52 -10.67
CA PRO A 33 2.26 2.03 -11.17
C PRO A 33 2.15 0.50 -11.27
N GLU A 34 3.25 -0.19 -11.58
CA GLU A 34 3.30 -1.65 -11.67
C GLU A 34 3.04 -2.33 -10.32
N ILE A 35 3.56 -1.75 -9.24
CA ILE A 35 3.33 -2.24 -7.87
C ILE A 35 1.91 -1.88 -7.41
N ARG A 36 1.42 -0.69 -7.79
CA ARG A 36 0.02 -0.30 -7.58
C ARG A 36 -0.93 -1.29 -8.25
N ALA A 37 -0.64 -1.74 -9.47
CA ALA A 37 -1.44 -2.74 -10.17
C ALA A 37 -1.49 -4.08 -9.42
N ASP A 38 -0.37 -4.53 -8.85
CA ASP A 38 -0.34 -5.73 -8.01
C ASP A 38 -1.19 -5.57 -6.74
N ILE A 39 -1.09 -4.44 -6.06
CA ILE A 39 -1.89 -4.16 -4.85
C ILE A 39 -3.39 -4.10 -5.19
N ARG A 40 -3.78 -3.41 -6.28
CA ARG A 40 -5.18 -3.36 -6.76
C ARG A 40 -5.74 -4.73 -7.11
N ALA A 41 -4.90 -5.61 -7.65
CA ALA A 41 -5.27 -6.99 -7.94
C ALA A 41 -5.32 -7.89 -6.67
N GLY A 42 -5.13 -7.33 -5.47
CA GLY A 42 -5.07 -8.10 -4.23
C GLY A 42 -3.82 -8.96 -4.07
N ARG A 43 -2.77 -8.70 -4.86
CA ARG A 43 -1.59 -9.57 -4.92
C ARG A 43 -0.49 -9.07 -3.98
N ASN A 44 -0.23 -9.84 -2.93
CA ASN A 44 0.96 -9.67 -2.09
C ASN A 44 2.19 -10.39 -2.69
N SER A 45 2.63 -9.91 -3.87
CA SER A 45 3.69 -10.52 -4.67
C SER A 45 5.09 -10.28 -4.09
N ARG A 46 6.11 -10.98 -4.61
CA ARG A 46 7.51 -10.72 -4.26
C ARG A 46 7.92 -9.28 -4.57
N ARG A 47 7.42 -8.71 -5.67
CA ARG A 47 7.71 -7.32 -6.08
C ARG A 47 7.11 -6.32 -5.10
N VAL A 48 5.89 -6.56 -4.63
CA VAL A 48 5.28 -5.77 -3.55
C VAL A 48 6.13 -5.86 -2.28
N GLY A 49 6.58 -7.06 -1.88
CA GLY A 49 7.49 -7.23 -0.75
C GLY A 49 8.76 -6.37 -0.87
N ILE A 50 9.46 -6.44 -2.00
CA ILE A 50 10.67 -5.64 -2.27
C ILE A 50 10.38 -4.14 -2.21
N ALA A 51 9.22 -3.69 -2.72
CA ALA A 51 8.86 -2.28 -2.67
C ALA A 51 8.65 -1.78 -1.22
N PHE A 52 8.05 -2.61 -0.36
CA PHE A 52 7.95 -2.32 1.07
C PHE A 52 9.34 -2.25 1.71
N ASP A 53 10.21 -3.23 1.45
CA ASP A 53 11.56 -3.25 2.01
C ASP A 53 12.37 -2.00 1.61
N GLN A 54 12.20 -1.52 0.37
CA GLN A 54 12.85 -0.31 -0.14
C GLN A 54 12.33 0.98 0.51
N ILE A 55 11.04 1.04 0.82
CA ILE A 55 10.44 2.17 1.55
C ILE A 55 10.89 2.14 3.01
N ASP A 56 10.83 0.96 3.65
CA ASP A 56 11.28 0.77 5.03
C ASP A 56 12.76 1.13 5.21
N ALA A 57 13.61 0.80 4.25
CA ALA A 57 15.03 1.15 4.28
C ALA A 57 15.31 2.67 4.21
N ARG A 58 14.33 3.47 3.79
CA ARG A 58 14.42 4.94 3.68
C ARG A 58 13.63 5.67 4.76
N ALA A 59 12.78 4.96 5.48
CA ALA A 59 11.95 5.54 6.51
C ALA A 59 12.77 5.82 7.78
N LEU A 60 12.50 6.95 8.43
CA LEU A 60 13.05 7.26 9.76
C LEU A 60 12.64 6.22 10.80
N VAL A 61 11.43 5.66 10.65
CA VAL A 61 10.90 4.58 11.48
C VAL A 61 10.44 3.45 10.55
N PRO A 62 11.05 2.26 10.63
CA PRO A 62 10.70 1.15 9.75
C PRO A 62 9.31 0.61 10.11
N LEU A 63 8.45 0.41 9.09
CA LEU A 63 7.07 -0.02 9.27
C LEU A 63 6.96 -1.51 9.62
N ARG A 64 7.97 -2.32 9.25
CA ARG A 64 8.15 -3.75 9.55
C ARG A 64 6.86 -4.58 9.50
N LEU A 65 6.08 -4.42 8.43
CA LEU A 65 4.94 -5.29 8.20
C LEU A 65 5.43 -6.68 7.77
N SER A 66 5.02 -7.71 8.52
CA SER A 66 5.19 -9.09 8.06
C SER A 66 4.42 -9.30 6.76
N ARG A 67 4.79 -10.34 6.00
CA ARG A 67 4.05 -10.73 4.79
C ARG A 67 2.56 -10.94 5.08
N ARG A 68 2.22 -11.50 6.25
CA ARG A 68 0.82 -11.76 6.64
C ARG A 68 0.07 -10.46 6.89
N GLU A 69 0.64 -9.53 7.63
CA GLU A 69 0.00 -8.24 7.93
C GLU A 69 -0.19 -7.41 6.67
N ARG A 70 0.84 -7.36 5.80
CA ARG A 70 0.73 -6.72 4.50
C ARG A 70 -0.40 -7.32 3.65
N GLY A 71 -0.54 -8.65 3.64
CA GLY A 71 -1.65 -9.33 2.97
C GLY A 71 -3.01 -8.88 3.49
N ARG A 72 -3.18 -8.85 4.82
CA ARG A 72 -4.43 -8.37 5.45
C ARG A 72 -4.73 -6.91 5.11
N GLY A 73 -3.72 -6.05 5.06
CA GLY A 73 -3.88 -4.65 4.67
C GLY A 73 -4.31 -4.51 3.21
N ILE A 74 -3.70 -5.26 2.30
CA ILE A 74 -4.09 -5.31 0.88
C ILE A 74 -5.53 -5.80 0.74
N ASP A 75 -5.88 -6.91 1.38
CA ASP A 75 -7.23 -7.49 1.32
C ASP A 75 -8.29 -6.51 1.82
N TYR A 76 -7.99 -5.77 2.89
CA TYR A 76 -8.88 -4.73 3.41
C TYR A 76 -9.08 -3.61 2.39
N LEU A 77 -8.00 -3.10 1.79
CA LEU A 77 -8.07 -1.99 0.83
C LEU A 77 -8.82 -2.39 -0.45
N VAL A 78 -8.61 -3.60 -0.96
CA VAL A 78 -9.34 -4.10 -2.14
C VAL A 78 -10.83 -4.23 -1.85
N LYS A 79 -11.21 -4.73 -0.66
CA LYS A 79 -12.62 -4.78 -0.24
C LYS A 79 -13.21 -3.38 -0.08
N LEU A 80 -12.45 -2.44 0.49
CA LEU A 80 -12.89 -1.07 0.68
C LEU A 80 -13.06 -0.35 -0.66
N GLU A 81 -12.14 -0.53 -1.61
CA GLU A 81 -12.24 -0.05 -2.99
C GLU A 81 -13.50 -0.60 -3.66
N ALA A 82 -13.75 -1.91 -3.58
CA ALA A 82 -14.94 -2.52 -4.15
C ALA A 82 -16.26 -2.00 -3.53
N THR A 83 -16.21 -1.51 -2.29
CA THR A 83 -17.39 -1.02 -1.56
C THR A 83 -17.64 0.48 -1.77
N ARG A 84 -16.57 1.29 -1.81
CA ARG A 84 -16.66 2.76 -1.77
C ARG A 84 -16.08 3.46 -3.00
N GLY A 85 -15.21 2.80 -3.74
CA GLY A 85 -14.43 3.39 -4.83
C GLY A 85 -13.42 4.45 -4.37
N GLY A 86 -12.42 4.72 -5.20
CA GLY A 86 -11.54 5.90 -5.07
C GLY A 86 -10.48 5.82 -3.97
N VAL A 87 -10.35 4.68 -3.28
CA VAL A 87 -9.30 4.40 -2.28
C VAL A 87 -7.98 4.06 -2.96
N LEU A 88 -8.05 3.29 -4.05
CA LEU A 88 -6.92 2.80 -4.86
C LEU A 88 -7.01 3.34 -6.30
N ALA A 89 -7.20 4.64 -6.47
CA ALA A 89 -7.19 5.28 -7.79
C ALA A 89 -5.80 5.24 -8.45
#